data_AF-A0A286DTE8-F1
#
_entry.id   AF-A0A286DTE8-F1
#
_cell.length_a   1.000
_cell.length_b   1.000
_cell.length_c   1.000
_cell.angle_alpha   90.00
_cell.angle_beta   90.00
_cell.angle_gamma   90.00
#
_symmetry.space_group_name_H-M   'P 1'
#
loop_
_entity.id
_entity.type
_entity.pdbx_description
1 polymer ?
#
loop_
_entity_poly.entity_id
_entity_poly.type
_entity_poly.pdbx_seq_one_letter_code
_entity_poly.pdbx_strand_id
1 'polypeptide(L)'
;MDRDPTPGDPDSVRELADELEEFADDVGEALGKIRGMAGERAMLEWAGLSAEAFRREFDGVPDNLTKLEDSYSLCSQALHTYWPKLQTAQGMADRALDRAITAQADLASAQSALGDATDWVGRAGDEA
;
A
#
# COMPACT_ATOMS: atom_id res chain seq x y z
N MET A 1 -17.38 -10.16 17.77
CA MET A 1 -15.98 -9.68 17.65
C MET A 1 -15.76 -9.35 16.18
N ASP A 2 -16.45 -8.34 15.65
CA ASP A 2 -16.86 -8.39 14.23
C ASP A 2 -16.09 -7.43 13.32
N ARG A 3 -14.95 -6.90 13.77
CA ARG A 3 -14.15 -5.99 12.94
C ARG A 3 -12.72 -6.50 12.86
N ASP A 4 -12.32 -6.79 11.62
CA ASP A 4 -10.93 -7.07 11.26
C ASP A 4 -10.03 -6.01 11.92
N PRO A 5 -9.09 -6.42 12.79
CA PRO A 5 -8.22 -5.51 13.52
C PRO A 5 -7.23 -4.77 12.59
N THR A 6 -7.09 -5.19 11.34
CA THR A 6 -6.15 -4.63 10.36
C THR A 6 -6.81 -4.44 8.99
N PRO A 7 -7.80 -3.54 8.88
CA PRO A 7 -8.56 -3.35 7.64
C PRO A 7 -7.68 -2.77 6.52
N GLY A 8 -7.84 -3.30 5.30
CA GLY A 8 -7.14 -2.85 4.10
C GLY A 8 -6.71 -4.02 3.22
N ASP A 9 -6.26 -3.73 2.00
CA ASP A 9 -5.71 -4.72 1.08
C ASP A 9 -4.30 -4.30 0.63
N PRO A 10 -3.23 -4.93 1.15
CA PRO A 10 -1.86 -4.64 0.74
C PRO A 10 -1.61 -4.83 -0.75
N ASP A 11 -2.30 -5.78 -1.39
CA ASP A 11 -2.12 -6.05 -2.82
C ASP A 11 -2.71 -4.90 -3.64
N SER A 12 -3.92 -4.45 -3.31
CA SER A 12 -4.50 -3.23 -3.91
C SER A 12 -3.59 -1.99 -3.72
N VAL A 13 -2.94 -1.84 -2.57
CA VAL A 13 -2.03 -0.70 -2.35
C VAL A 13 -0.74 -0.83 -3.17
N ARG A 14 -0.21 -2.06 -3.31
CA ARG A 14 0.94 -2.34 -4.17
C ARG A 14 0.60 -2.05 -5.63
N GLU A 15 -0.53 -2.53 -6.12
CA GLU A 15 -1.01 -2.28 -7.49
C GLU A 15 -1.13 -0.77 -7.76
N LEU A 16 -1.73 -0.01 -6.84
CA LEU A 16 -1.78 1.44 -6.97
C LEU A 16 -0.39 2.09 -6.96
N ALA A 17 0.55 1.59 -6.17
CA ALA A 17 1.92 2.10 -6.16
C ALA A 17 2.61 1.87 -7.52
N ASP A 18 2.44 0.68 -8.09
CA ASP A 18 2.97 0.27 -9.39
C ASP A 18 2.35 1.15 -10.51
N GLU A 19 1.03 1.36 -10.51
CA GLU A 19 0.34 2.20 -11.50
C GLU A 19 0.81 3.67 -11.46
N LEU A 20 1.03 4.22 -10.26
CA LEU A 20 1.52 5.60 -10.11
C LEU A 20 2.98 5.74 -10.51
N GLU A 21 3.80 4.69 -10.34
CA GLU A 21 5.19 4.64 -10.80
C GLU A 21 5.24 4.63 -12.33
N GLU A 22 4.50 3.73 -12.98
CA GLU A 22 4.41 3.64 -14.44
C GLU A 22 3.95 4.97 -15.04
N PHE A 23 2.93 5.59 -14.44
CA PHE A 23 2.47 6.91 -14.88
C PHE A 23 3.55 7.99 -14.74
N ALA A 24 4.32 7.99 -13.64
CA ALA A 24 5.41 8.96 -13.46
C ALA A 24 6.53 8.75 -14.49
N ASP A 25 6.89 7.49 -14.78
CA ASP A 25 7.88 7.13 -15.79
C ASP A 25 7.45 7.57 -17.19
N ASP A 26 6.19 7.35 -17.56
CA ASP A 26 5.61 7.81 -18.82
C ASP A 26 5.70 9.34 -18.98
N VAL A 27 5.41 10.07 -17.90
CA VAL A 27 5.52 11.53 -17.87
C VAL A 27 6.98 11.96 -18.00
N GLY A 28 7.90 11.29 -17.32
CA GLY A 28 9.34 11.52 -17.43
C GLY A 28 9.87 11.29 -18.85
N GLU A 29 9.41 10.23 -19.53
CA GLU A 29 9.75 9.95 -20.93
C GLU A 29 9.21 11.04 -21.85
N ALA A 30 7.95 11.46 -21.67
CA ALA A 30 7.35 12.53 -22.45
C ALA A 30 8.10 13.87 -22.26
N LEU A 31 8.46 14.20 -21.02
CA LEU A 31 9.26 15.37 -20.69
C LEU A 31 10.65 15.32 -21.33
N GLY A 32 11.30 14.14 -21.31
CA GLY A 32 12.57 13.89 -21.98
C GLY A 32 12.50 14.13 -23.48
N LYS A 33 11.45 13.63 -24.14
CA LYS A 33 11.19 13.87 -25.57
C LYS A 33 11.02 15.37 -25.88
N ILE A 34 10.25 16.09 -25.05
CA ILE A 34 10.02 17.53 -25.23
C ILE A 34 11.31 18.33 -25.07
N ARG A 35 12.10 18.04 -24.03
CA ARG A 35 13.41 18.71 -23.82
C ARG A 35 14.38 18.40 -24.95
N GLY A 36 14.37 17.17 -25.46
CA GLY A 36 15.15 16.77 -26.64
C GLY A 36 14.78 17.58 -27.89
N MET A 37 13.49 17.65 -28.21
CA MET A 37 12.97 18.41 -29.36
C MET A 37 13.30 19.91 -29.25
N ALA A 38 13.18 20.50 -28.05
CA ALA A 38 13.55 21.90 -27.81
C ALA A 38 15.05 22.17 -28.04
N GLY A 39 15.91 21.16 -27.87
CA GLY A 39 17.35 21.25 -28.14
C GLY A 39 17.73 21.02 -29.62
N GLU A 40 16.78 20.62 -30.49
CA GLU A 40 17.08 20.36 -31.90
C GLU A 40 17.40 21.64 -32.66
N ARG A 41 18.47 21.60 -33.47
CA ARG A 41 18.94 22.76 -34.25
C ARG A 41 17.86 23.35 -35.16
N ALA A 42 17.05 22.49 -35.80
CA ALA A 42 15.95 22.94 -36.65
C ALA A 42 14.87 23.70 -35.86
N MET A 43 14.61 23.29 -34.62
CA MET A 43 13.67 23.96 -33.72
C MET A 43 14.24 25.30 -33.22
N LEU A 44 15.55 25.37 -32.95
CA LEU A 44 16.24 26.61 -32.57
C LEU A 44 16.31 27.63 -33.72
N GLU A 45 16.41 27.16 -34.95
CA GLU A 45 16.40 27.98 -36.17
C GLU A 45 14.98 28.36 -36.63
N TRP A 46 13.93 27.78 -36.02
CA TRP A 46 12.54 28.02 -36.42
C TRP A 46 12.02 29.39 -35.99
N ALA A 47 11.72 30.23 -37.00
CA ALA A 47 11.25 31.60 -36.83
C ALA A 47 9.93 31.86 -37.58
N GLY A 48 9.17 32.86 -37.11
CA GLY A 48 7.89 33.32 -37.69
C GLY A 48 6.70 33.20 -36.73
N LEU A 49 5.54 33.71 -37.15
CA LEU A 49 4.31 33.76 -36.34
C LEU A 49 3.85 32.37 -35.86
N SER A 50 4.02 31.33 -36.68
CA SER A 50 3.70 29.95 -36.30
C SER A 50 4.63 29.43 -35.20
N ALA A 51 5.91 29.83 -35.22
CA ALA A 51 6.89 29.45 -34.20
C ALA A 51 6.59 30.15 -32.85
N GLU A 52 6.17 31.41 -32.89
CA GLU A 52 5.72 32.14 -31.69
C GLU A 52 4.44 31.56 -31.10
N ALA A 53 3.44 31.26 -31.95
CA ALA A 53 2.20 30.63 -31.51
C ALA A 53 2.48 29.26 -30.87
N PHE A 54 3.35 28.44 -31.47
CA PHE A 54 3.77 27.16 -30.91
C PHE A 54 4.47 27.34 -29.56
N ARG A 55 5.48 28.23 -29.46
CA ARG A 55 6.19 28.47 -28.20
C ARG A 55 5.25 28.92 -27.08
N ARG A 56 4.25 29.75 -27.41
CA ARG A 56 3.26 30.21 -26.43
C ARG A 56 2.34 29.10 -25.95
N GLU A 57 1.91 28.20 -26.84
CA GLU A 57 1.06 27.07 -26.47
C GLU A 57 1.84 26.00 -25.70
N PHE A 58 3.11 25.82 -26.05
CA PHE A 58 4.02 24.89 -25.35
C PHE A 58 4.61 25.47 -24.06
N ASP A 59 4.39 26.76 -23.79
CA ASP A 59 4.89 27.41 -22.59
C ASP A 59 4.26 26.78 -21.34
N GLY A 60 5.09 26.44 -20.36
CA GLY A 60 4.66 25.78 -19.13
C GLY A 60 4.29 24.29 -19.24
N VAL A 61 4.22 23.69 -20.44
CA VAL A 61 4.03 22.24 -20.57
C VAL A 61 5.18 21.47 -19.89
N PRO A 62 6.48 21.80 -20.11
CA PRO A 62 7.57 21.13 -19.40
C PRO A 62 7.48 21.25 -17.88
N ASP A 63 7.09 22.41 -17.37
CA ASP A 63 6.96 22.66 -15.93
C ASP A 63 5.80 21.86 -15.32
N ASN A 64 4.68 21.76 -16.02
CA ASN A 64 3.53 20.98 -15.57
C ASN A 64 3.83 19.47 -15.59
N LEU A 65 4.54 18.98 -16.61
CA LEU A 65 4.99 17.58 -16.65
C LEU A 65 6.01 17.29 -15.54
N THR A 66 6.93 18.21 -15.25
CA THR A 66 7.87 18.07 -14.13
C THR A 66 7.11 17.94 -12.80
N LYS A 67 6.11 18.80 -12.55
CA LYS A 67 5.28 18.70 -11.33
C LYS A 67 4.51 17.38 -11.25
N LEU A 68 4.03 16.90 -12.40
CA LEU A 68 3.28 15.65 -12.49
C LEU A 68 4.19 14.45 -12.17
N GLU A 69 5.35 14.36 -12.81
CA GLU A 69 6.39 13.35 -12.53
C GLU A 69 6.75 13.34 -11.04
N ASP A 70 7.08 14.51 -10.47
CA ASP A 70 7.47 14.65 -9.06
C ASP A 70 6.36 14.17 -8.11
N SER A 71 5.13 14.63 -8.32
CA SER A 71 4.01 14.34 -7.42
C SER A 71 3.59 12.87 -7.45
N TYR A 72 3.58 12.23 -8.62
CA TYR A 72 3.22 10.83 -8.76
C TYR A 72 4.34 9.90 -8.30
N SER A 73 5.60 10.24 -8.57
CA SER A 73 6.78 9.53 -8.02
C SER A 73 6.78 9.54 -6.49
N LEU A 74 6.48 10.69 -5.89
CA LEU A 74 6.40 10.82 -4.43
C LEU A 74 5.27 9.97 -3.85
N CYS A 75 4.10 9.96 -4.51
CA CYS A 75 2.96 9.17 -4.08
C CYS A 75 3.25 7.66 -4.17
N SER A 76 3.78 7.21 -5.32
CA SER A 76 4.19 5.82 -5.52
C SER A 76 5.20 5.37 -4.45
N GLN A 77 6.27 6.13 -4.20
CA GLN A 77 7.25 5.80 -3.16
C GLN A 77 6.62 5.69 -1.77
N ALA A 78 5.68 6.58 -1.44
CA ALA A 78 4.98 6.53 -0.16
C ALA A 78 4.16 5.24 -0.02
N LEU A 79 3.47 4.82 -1.09
CA LEU A 79 2.68 3.59 -1.10
C LEU A 79 3.56 2.34 -1.08
N HIS A 80 4.65 2.31 -1.86
CA HIS A 80 5.68 1.26 -1.82
C HIS A 80 6.31 1.10 -0.43
N THR A 81 6.45 2.20 0.30
CA THR A 81 6.93 2.18 1.69
C THR A 81 5.86 1.68 2.67
N TYR A 82 4.58 1.87 2.36
CA TYR A 82 3.47 1.61 3.25
C TYR A 82 2.93 0.18 3.15
N TRP A 83 2.69 -0.34 1.94
CA TRP A 83 2.05 -1.66 1.77
C TRP A 83 2.77 -2.82 2.50
N PRO A 84 4.12 -2.90 2.58
CA PRO A 84 4.77 -3.99 3.30
C PRO A 84 4.53 -3.91 4.81
N LYS A 85 4.38 -2.70 5.35
CA LYS A 85 4.06 -2.47 6.77
C LYS A 85 2.65 -2.92 7.08
N LEU A 86 1.70 -2.62 6.19
CA LEU A 86 0.31 -3.09 6.31
C LEU A 86 0.26 -4.62 6.30
N GLN A 87 0.91 -5.27 5.32
CA GLN A 87 0.96 -6.72 5.21
C GLN A 87 1.57 -7.38 6.45
N THR A 88 2.65 -6.79 6.98
CA THR A 88 3.30 -7.28 8.20
C THR A 88 2.37 -7.16 9.42
N ALA A 89 1.67 -6.04 9.54
CA ALA A 89 0.70 -5.81 10.63
C ALA A 89 -0.46 -6.80 10.58
N GLN A 90 -1.04 -7.01 9.39
CA GLN A 90 -2.09 -8.00 9.16
C GLN A 90 -1.63 -9.41 9.57
N GLY A 91 -0.48 -9.86 9.07
CA GLY A 91 0.05 -11.17 9.42
C GLY A 91 0.37 -11.33 10.92
N MET A 92 0.72 -10.25 11.64
CA MET A 92 0.88 -10.30 13.10
C MET A 92 -0.47 -10.45 13.81
N ALA A 93 -1.50 -9.73 13.34
CA ALA A 93 -2.84 -9.80 13.90
C ALA A 93 -3.47 -11.19 13.71
N ASP A 94 -3.34 -11.77 12.52
CA ASP A 94 -3.84 -13.12 12.21
C ASP A 94 -3.21 -14.17 13.14
N ARG A 95 -1.88 -14.13 13.28
CA ARG A 95 -1.16 -15.03 14.20
C ARG A 95 -1.57 -14.84 15.65
N ALA A 96 -1.87 -13.61 16.06
CA ALA A 96 -2.34 -13.33 17.42
C ALA A 96 -3.77 -13.87 17.63
N LEU A 97 -4.63 -13.75 16.62
CA LEU A 97 -5.99 -14.28 16.64
C LEU A 97 -5.97 -15.82 16.72
N ASP A 98 -5.15 -16.49 15.90
CA ASP A 98 -5.00 -17.95 15.95
C ASP A 98 -4.57 -18.43 17.34
N ARG A 99 -3.56 -17.76 17.94
CA ARG A 99 -3.11 -18.08 19.30
C ARG A 99 -4.20 -17.85 20.34
N ALA A 100 -5.00 -16.80 20.20
CA ALA A 100 -6.10 -16.51 21.11
C ALA A 100 -7.20 -17.58 21.03
N ILE A 101 -7.53 -18.04 19.82
CA ILE A 101 -8.49 -19.13 19.59
C ILE A 101 -7.98 -20.43 20.23
N THR A 102 -6.71 -20.80 20.01
CA THR A 102 -6.12 -21.98 20.65
C THR A 102 -6.14 -21.86 22.17
N ALA A 103 -5.71 -20.73 22.73
CA ALA A 103 -5.70 -20.52 24.17
C ALA A 103 -7.11 -20.57 24.79
N GLN A 104 -8.14 -20.09 24.06
CA GLN A 104 -9.53 -20.19 24.50
C GLN A 104 -10.03 -21.64 24.54
N ALA A 105 -9.67 -22.45 23.53
CA ALA A 105 -9.99 -23.87 23.52
C ALA A 105 -9.28 -24.63 24.66
N ASP A 106 -8.00 -24.33 24.90
CA ASP A 106 -7.22 -24.91 26.00
C ASP A 106 -7.82 -24.54 27.36
N LEU A 107 -8.24 -23.28 27.54
CA LEU A 107 -8.92 -22.82 28.76
C LEU A 107 -10.23 -23.58 29.00
N ALA A 108 -11.07 -23.73 27.96
CA ALA A 108 -12.33 -24.46 28.06
C ALA A 108 -12.11 -25.93 28.44
N SER A 109 -11.09 -26.58 27.85
CA SER A 109 -10.70 -27.96 28.18
C SER A 109 -10.25 -28.08 29.64
N ALA A 110 -9.37 -27.17 30.10
CA ALA A 110 -8.90 -27.15 31.47
C ALA A 110 -10.03 -26.90 32.49
N GLN A 111 -10.99 -26.04 32.15
CA GLN A 111 -12.17 -25.80 32.99
C GLN A 111 -13.07 -27.04 33.10
N SER A 112 -13.27 -27.78 32.01
CA SER A 112 -14.00 -29.05 32.04
C SER A 112 -13.31 -30.08 32.94
N ALA A 113 -12.00 -30.26 32.76
CA ALA A 113 -11.22 -31.21 33.56
C ALA A 113 -11.22 -30.85 35.06
N LEU A 114 -11.18 -29.55 35.38
CA LEU A 114 -11.32 -29.07 36.76
C LEU A 114 -12.70 -29.40 37.34
N GLY A 115 -13.77 -29.20 36.56
CA GLY A 115 -15.13 -29.58 36.94
C GLY A 115 -15.24 -31.07 37.25
N ASP A 116 -14.77 -31.92 36.33
CA ASP A 116 -14.78 -33.38 36.47
C ASP A 116 -14.01 -33.84 37.73
N ALA A 117 -12.84 -33.24 37.99
CA ALA A 117 -12.04 -33.53 39.16
C ALA A 117 -12.74 -33.10 40.46
N THR A 118 -13.40 -31.95 40.45
CA THR A 118 -14.15 -31.43 41.61
C THR A 118 -15.34 -32.34 41.94
N ASP A 119 -16.08 -32.80 40.93
CA ASP A 119 -17.20 -33.73 41.08
C ASP A 119 -16.75 -35.10 41.61
N TRP A 120 -15.58 -35.58 41.17
CA TRP A 120 -15.00 -36.82 41.68
C TRP A 120 -14.62 -36.69 43.16
N VAL A 121 -13.97 -35.59 43.56
CA VAL A 121 -13.62 -35.33 44.97
C VAL A 121 -14.86 -35.26 45.84
N GLY A 122 -15.93 -34.61 45.38
CA GLY A 122 -17.21 -34.55 46.08
C GLY A 122 -17.79 -35.94 46.34
N ARG A 123 -17.88 -36.78 45.30
CA ARG A 123 -18.38 -38.16 45.42
C ARG A 123 -17.53 -39.02 46.35
N ALA A 124 -16.21 -38.91 46.27
CA ALA A 124 -15.31 -39.66 47.16
C ALA A 124 -15.45 -39.26 48.64
N GLY A 125 -15.82 -38.00 48.91
CA GLY A 125 -16.10 -37.51 50.26
C GLY A 125 -17.44 -38.00 50.83
N ASP A 126 -18.46 -38.17 49.98
CA ASP A 126 -19.78 -38.67 50.39
C ASP A 126 -19.79 -40.18 50.70
N GLU A 127 -18.80 -40.93 50.20
CA GLU A 127 -18.66 -42.39 50.40
C GLU A 127 -17.79 -42.77 51.63
N ALA A 128 -17.20 -41.79 52.35
CA ALA A 128 -16.28 -41.99 53.48
C ALA A 128 -16.93 -41.72 54.85
#